data_AF-A0A2D1U9W4-F1
#
_entry.id   AF-A0A2D1U9W4-F1
#
_cell.length_a   1.000
_cell.length_b   1.000
_cell.length_c   1.000
_cell.angle_alpha   90.00
_cell.angle_beta   90.00
_cell.angle_gamma   90.00
#
_symmetry.space_group_name_H-M   'P 1'
#
loop_
_entity.id
_entity.type
_entity.pdbx_description
1 polymer ?
#
loop_
_entity_poly.entity_id
_entity_poly.type
_entity_poly.pdbx_seq_one_letter_code
_entity_poly.pdbx_strand_id
1 'polypeptide(L)'
;MGLKYNKILDTIRFPLKVWLTSVLLSPILYLLIINLGGYRDHYAALFNAWGFYAVAVVIGGLVSIPNWLLLWVCYYFVNKTKWALLTKKLALCAFSVLLTVLLFRWNFSELDSISRGDYITAISYMVTVAVGCLVYKVDTVSPHRQL
;
A
#
# COMPACT_ATOMS: atom_id res chain seq x y z
N MET A 1 15.75 -25.53 -13.21
CA MET A 1 14.83 -24.36 -13.35
C MET A 1 14.15 -23.94 -12.03
N GLY A 2 13.81 -24.87 -11.11
CA GLY A 2 13.07 -24.55 -9.87
C GLY A 2 13.76 -23.63 -8.83
N LEU A 3 15.10 -23.57 -8.79
CA LEU A 3 15.85 -22.76 -7.82
C LEU A 3 15.76 -21.24 -8.05
N LYS A 4 15.60 -20.79 -9.31
CA LYS A 4 15.42 -19.37 -9.66
C LYS A 4 14.00 -18.89 -9.38
N TYR A 5 13.01 -19.75 -9.59
CA TYR A 5 11.59 -19.43 -9.38
C TYR A 5 11.26 -19.15 -7.91
N ASN A 6 11.78 -19.99 -7.00
CA ASN A 6 11.56 -19.81 -5.55
C ASN A 6 12.11 -18.47 -5.04
N LYS A 7 13.27 -18.02 -5.56
CA LYS A 7 13.85 -16.73 -5.18
C LYS A 7 12.97 -15.54 -5.60
N ILE A 8 12.35 -15.59 -6.76
CA ILE A 8 11.47 -14.50 -7.23
C ILE A 8 10.23 -14.42 -6.35
N LEU A 9 9.58 -15.56 -6.09
CA LEU A 9 8.42 -15.62 -5.21
C LEU A 9 8.70 -15.07 -3.81
N ASP A 10 9.86 -15.40 -3.24
CA ASP A 10 10.28 -14.89 -1.94
C ASP A 10 10.42 -13.36 -1.95
N THR A 11 10.87 -12.76 -3.06
CA THR A 11 10.97 -11.30 -3.17
C THR A 11 9.64 -10.57 -3.39
N ILE A 12 8.61 -11.26 -3.88
CA ILE A 12 7.30 -10.65 -4.16
C ILE A 12 6.38 -10.70 -2.93
N ARG A 13 6.56 -11.69 -2.05
CA ARG A 13 5.66 -11.93 -0.90
C ARG A 13 5.47 -10.72 0.00
N PHE A 14 6.55 -10.06 0.42
CA PHE A 14 6.44 -8.91 1.31
C PHE A 14 5.70 -7.73 0.63
N PRO A 15 6.15 -7.21 -0.53
CA PRO A 15 5.45 -6.12 -1.22
C PRO A 15 3.99 -6.43 -1.53
N LEU A 16 3.69 -7.66 -1.94
CA LEU A 16 2.34 -8.11 -2.25
C LEU A 16 1.43 -8.08 -1.01
N LYS A 17 1.91 -8.57 0.14
CA LYS A 17 1.15 -8.53 1.41
C LYS A 17 0.87 -7.10 1.86
N VAL A 18 1.87 -6.22 1.77
CA VAL A 18 1.72 -4.79 2.10
C VAL A 18 0.67 -4.14 1.20
N TRP A 19 0.77 -4.34 -0.11
CA TRP A 19 -0.16 -3.78 -1.08
C TRP A 19 -1.58 -4.30 -0.89
N LEU A 20 -1.79 -5.63 -0.82
CA LEU A 20 -3.11 -6.21 -0.61
C LEU A 20 -3.76 -5.73 0.69
N THR A 21 -2.97 -5.58 1.76
CA THR A 21 -3.46 -5.02 3.03
C THR A 21 -3.97 -3.61 2.85
N SER A 22 -3.21 -2.75 2.16
CA SER A 22 -3.67 -1.39 1.89
C SER A 22 -4.91 -1.38 0.98
N VAL A 23 -4.96 -2.20 -0.06
CA VAL A 23 -6.12 -2.27 -0.98
C VAL A 23 -7.39 -2.72 -0.24
N LEU A 24 -7.29 -3.70 0.66
CA LEU A 24 -8.45 -4.25 1.35
C LEU A 24 -8.85 -3.45 2.60
N LEU A 25 -7.88 -2.96 3.38
CA LEU A 25 -8.18 -2.29 4.65
C LEU A 25 -8.39 -0.79 4.53
N SER A 26 -7.85 -0.11 3.50
CA SER A 26 -8.04 1.35 3.37
C SER A 26 -9.50 1.73 3.15
N PRO A 27 -10.28 1.03 2.29
CA PRO A 27 -11.70 1.33 2.15
C PRO A 27 -12.48 1.12 3.46
N ILE A 28 -12.10 0.11 4.26
CA ILE A 28 -12.71 -0.13 5.58
C ILE A 28 -12.38 1.01 6.54
N LEU A 29 -11.12 1.44 6.59
CA LEU A 29 -10.69 2.54 7.44
C LEU A 29 -11.34 3.86 7.02
N TYR A 30 -11.47 4.10 5.72
CA TYR A 30 -12.21 5.24 5.17
C TYR A 30 -13.67 5.23 5.65
N LEU A 31 -14.38 4.11 5.44
CA LEU A 31 -15.76 3.94 5.88
C LEU A 31 -15.91 4.14 7.39
N LEU A 32 -14.95 3.66 8.19
CA LEU A 32 -14.95 3.86 9.63
C LEU A 32 -14.81 5.35 9.99
N ILE A 33 -13.86 6.07 9.38
CA ILE A 33 -13.63 7.48 9.66
C ILE A 33 -14.84 8.34 9.27
N ILE A 34 -15.45 8.10 8.10
CA ILE A 34 -16.62 8.88 7.67
C ILE A 34 -17.83 8.65 8.58
N ASN A 35 -18.08 7.39 8.99
CA ASN A 35 -19.23 7.04 9.82
C ASN A 35 -19.06 7.52 11.26
N LEU A 36 -17.88 7.33 11.87
CA LEU A 36 -17.62 7.79 13.23
C LEU A 36 -17.54 9.32 13.32
N GLY A 37 -17.01 9.97 12.28
CA GLY A 37 -16.88 11.42 12.22
C GLY A 37 -18.17 12.16 11.87
N GLY A 38 -19.27 11.45 11.58
CA GLY A 38 -20.54 12.05 11.16
C GLY A 38 -20.46 12.80 9.82
N TYR A 39 -19.51 12.43 8.96
CA TYR A 39 -19.29 13.13 7.70
C TYR A 39 -20.28 12.65 6.64
N ARG A 40 -20.96 13.59 5.98
CA ARG A 40 -21.70 13.32 4.75
C ARG A 40 -20.71 13.28 3.59
N ASP A 41 -20.42 12.07 3.14
CA ASP A 41 -19.62 11.84 1.95
C ASP A 41 -20.45 12.07 0.67
N HIS A 42 -19.81 12.59 -0.38
CA HIS A 42 -20.38 12.66 -1.73
C HIS A 42 -20.57 11.26 -2.35
N TYR A 43 -19.74 10.27 -2.00
CA TYR A 43 -19.88 8.91 -2.55
C TYR A 43 -20.99 8.09 -1.86
N ALA A 44 -21.37 8.42 -0.63
CA ALA A 44 -22.48 7.79 0.07
C ALA A 44 -23.84 7.97 -0.62
N ALA A 45 -23.98 8.98 -1.49
CA ALA A 45 -25.17 9.17 -2.32
C ALA A 45 -25.19 8.27 -3.57
N LEU A 46 -24.02 7.83 -4.04
CA LEU A 46 -23.86 7.05 -5.27
C LEU A 46 -23.89 5.53 -5.02
N PHE A 47 -23.35 5.08 -3.89
CA PHE A 47 -23.29 3.65 -3.54
C PHE A 47 -23.57 3.42 -2.06
N ASN A 48 -24.22 2.30 -1.73
CA ASN A 48 -24.22 1.80 -0.36
C ASN A 48 -22.79 1.41 0.06
N ALA A 49 -22.52 1.28 1.37
CA ALA A 49 -21.17 1.02 1.88
C ALA A 49 -20.46 -0.18 1.24
N TRP A 50 -21.22 -1.24 0.92
CA TRP A 50 -20.70 -2.43 0.23
C TRP A 50 -20.33 -2.16 -1.23
N GLY A 51 -21.16 -1.41 -1.96
CA GLY A 51 -20.89 -0.98 -3.32
C GLY A 51 -19.65 -0.09 -3.39
N PHE A 52 -19.54 0.87 -2.48
CA PHE A 52 -18.34 1.69 -2.34
C PHE A 52 -17.10 0.82 -2.08
N TYR A 53 -17.17 -0.10 -1.10
CA TYR A 53 -16.06 -0.99 -0.77
C TYR A 53 -15.60 -1.80 -1.99
N ALA A 54 -16.54 -2.44 -2.71
CA ALA A 54 -16.22 -3.24 -3.88
C ALA A 54 -15.53 -2.41 -4.98
N VAL A 55 -16.07 -1.23 -5.29
CA VAL A 55 -15.51 -0.31 -6.28
C VAL A 55 -14.12 0.18 -5.86
N ALA A 56 -13.97 0.57 -4.59
CA ALA A 56 -12.70 1.05 -4.05
C ALA A 56 -11.60 -0.03 -4.09
N VAL A 57 -11.94 -1.29 -3.75
CA VAL A 57 -11.00 -2.42 -3.84
C VAL A 57 -10.57 -2.68 -5.29
N VAL A 58 -11.52 -2.68 -6.23
CA VAL A 58 -11.22 -2.97 -7.64
C VAL A 58 -10.45 -1.83 -8.30
N ILE A 59 -10.99 -0.61 -8.27
CA ILE A 59 -10.37 0.55 -8.91
C ILE A 59 -9.09 0.92 -8.19
N GLY A 60 -9.13 1.05 -6.85
CA GLY A 60 -7.95 1.38 -6.05
C GLY A 60 -6.87 0.30 -6.16
N GLY A 61 -7.26 -0.98 -6.26
CA GLY A 61 -6.34 -2.07 -6.57
C GLY A 61 -5.64 -1.86 -7.91
N LEU A 62 -6.40 -1.72 -9.00
CA LEU A 62 -5.85 -1.56 -10.35
C LEU A 62 -4.95 -0.33 -10.49
N VAL A 63 -5.40 0.82 -9.98
CA VAL A 63 -4.68 2.10 -10.07
C VAL A 63 -3.39 2.08 -9.24
N SER A 64 -3.31 1.29 -8.18
CA SER A 64 -2.12 1.18 -7.32
C SER A 64 -1.13 0.08 -7.72
N ILE A 65 -1.37 -0.67 -8.81
CA ILE A 65 -0.41 -1.65 -9.34
C ILE A 65 0.98 -1.05 -9.60
N PRO A 66 1.12 0.15 -10.21
CA PRO A 66 2.44 0.77 -10.39
C PRO A 66 3.18 1.01 -9.07
N ASN A 67 2.47 1.42 -8.01
CA ASN A 67 3.05 1.61 -6.68
C ASN A 67 3.55 0.28 -6.10
N TRP A 68 2.78 -0.80 -6.25
CA TRP A 68 3.21 -2.13 -5.82
C TRP A 68 4.48 -2.59 -6.55
N LEU A 69 4.55 -2.38 -7.86
CA LEU A 69 5.74 -2.72 -8.66
C LEU A 69 6.98 -1.94 -8.19
N LEU A 70 6.84 -0.63 -7.97
CA LEU A 70 7.93 0.20 -7.47
C LEU A 70 8.37 -0.21 -6.05
N LEU A 71 7.42 -0.53 -5.17
CA LEU A 71 7.74 -1.06 -3.83
C LEU A 71 8.47 -2.40 -3.91
N TRP A 72 8.09 -3.28 -4.84
CA TRP A 72 8.79 -4.55 -5.06
C TRP A 72 10.22 -4.35 -5.54
N VAL A 73 10.45 -3.45 -6.49
CA VAL A 73 11.80 -3.10 -6.95
C VAL A 73 12.63 -2.51 -5.81
N CYS A 74 12.08 -1.58 -5.04
CA CYS A 74 12.75 -1.01 -3.86
C CYS A 74 13.10 -2.10 -2.82
N TYR A 75 12.14 -2.97 -2.51
CA TYR A 75 12.33 -4.11 -1.61
C TYR A 75 13.48 -5.01 -2.08
N TYR A 76 13.53 -5.33 -3.36
CA TYR A 76 14.58 -6.15 -3.94
C TYR A 76 15.98 -5.55 -3.70
N PHE A 77 16.15 -4.23 -3.86
CA PHE A 77 17.43 -3.56 -3.61
C PHE A 77 17.73 -3.42 -2.12
N VAL A 78 16.76 -2.98 -1.30
CA VAL A 78 16.91 -2.84 0.15
C VAL A 78 17.25 -4.17 0.81
N ASN A 79 16.70 -5.28 0.32
CA ASN A 79 16.96 -6.58 0.92
C ASN A 79 18.41 -7.06 0.70
N LYS A 80 19.08 -6.59 -0.36
CA LYS A 80 20.49 -6.89 -0.63
C LYS A 80 21.48 -6.10 0.23
N THR A 81 21.03 -5.05 0.91
CA THR A 81 21.92 -4.26 1.78
C THR A 81 22.17 -4.97 3.11
N LYS A 82 23.29 -4.61 3.77
CA LYS A 82 23.63 -5.07 5.13
C LYS A 82 22.96 -4.25 6.23
N TRP A 83 21.94 -3.47 5.91
CA TRP A 83 21.25 -2.63 6.89
C TRP A 83 20.55 -3.47 7.97
N ALA A 84 20.45 -2.90 9.17
CA ALA A 84 19.65 -3.48 10.24
C ALA A 84 18.19 -3.65 9.80
N LEU A 85 17.53 -4.69 10.31
CA LEU A 85 16.15 -5.03 9.94
C LEU A 85 15.20 -3.83 10.12
N LEU A 86 15.31 -3.12 11.25
CA LEU A 86 14.48 -1.94 11.53
C LEU A 86 14.70 -0.85 10.47
N THR A 87 15.94 -0.56 10.10
CA THR A 87 16.28 0.41 9.06
C THR A 87 15.67 0.03 7.71
N LYS A 88 15.70 -1.26 7.33
CA LYS A 88 15.03 -1.75 6.11
C LYS A 88 13.54 -1.49 6.16
N LYS A 89 12.86 -1.81 7.28
CA LYS A 89 11.41 -1.59 7.43
C LYS A 89 11.05 -0.11 7.38
N LEU A 90 11.81 0.75 8.04
CA LEU A 90 11.57 2.20 8.03
C LEU A 90 11.80 2.79 6.62
N ALA A 91 12.85 2.37 5.92
CA ALA A 91 13.10 2.81 4.55
C ALA A 91 11.96 2.41 3.60
N LEU A 92 11.49 1.15 3.70
CA LEU A 92 10.37 0.66 2.89
C LEU A 92 9.05 1.34 3.24
N CYS A 93 8.83 1.64 4.52
CA CYS A 93 7.67 2.38 5.00
C CYS A 93 7.68 3.83 4.49
N ALA A 94 8.81 4.53 4.58
CA ALA A 94 8.94 5.89 4.08
C ALA A 94 8.74 5.93 2.56
N PHE A 95 9.32 4.96 1.84
CA PHE A 95 9.16 4.85 0.40
C PHE A 95 7.72 4.52 -0.01
N SER A 96 7.05 3.59 0.69
CA SER A 96 5.65 3.24 0.39
C SER A 96 4.69 4.40 0.65
N VAL A 97 4.86 5.12 1.76
CA VAL A 97 4.09 6.33 2.05
C VAL A 97 4.34 7.41 0.99
N LEU A 98 5.58 7.63 0.59
CA LEU A 98 5.91 8.57 -0.49
C LEU A 98 5.22 8.20 -1.81
N LEU A 99 5.27 6.92 -2.22
CA LEU A 99 4.58 6.45 -3.41
C LEU A 99 3.06 6.68 -3.31
N THR A 100 2.46 6.43 -2.14
CA THR A 100 1.04 6.71 -1.90
C THR A 100 0.72 8.20 -2.08
N VAL A 101 1.54 9.09 -1.51
CA VAL A 101 1.38 10.55 -1.68
C VAL A 101 1.47 10.94 -3.15
N LEU A 102 2.44 10.41 -3.90
CA LEU A 102 2.60 10.69 -5.32
C LEU A 102 1.41 10.18 -6.14
N LEU A 103 0.90 8.99 -5.83
CA LEU A 103 -0.27 8.42 -6.51
C LEU A 103 -1.52 9.29 -6.32
N PHE A 104 -1.79 9.73 -5.08
CA PHE A 104 -2.93 10.61 -4.81
C PHE A 104 -2.73 12.00 -5.40
N ARG A 105 -1.51 12.55 -5.34
CA ARG A 105 -1.20 13.83 -6.00
C ARG A 105 -1.46 13.76 -7.51
N TRP A 106 -1.10 12.65 -8.15
CA TRP A 106 -1.37 12.45 -9.57
C TRP A 106 -2.87 12.27 -9.86
N ASN A 107 -3.60 11.51 -9.03
CA ASN A 107 -5.04 11.32 -9.24
C ASN A 107 -5.85 12.60 -8.98
N PHE A 108 -5.37 13.49 -8.09
CA PHE A 108 -6.07 14.72 -7.72
C PHE A 108 -5.53 15.97 -8.43
N SER A 109 -4.54 15.85 -9.33
CA SER A 109 -3.93 17.02 -9.98
C SER A 109 -4.89 17.79 -10.89
N GLU A 110 -5.89 17.10 -11.44
CA GLU A 110 -6.90 17.67 -12.35
C GLU A 110 -8.13 18.19 -11.62
N LEU A 111 -8.19 18.08 -10.28
CA LEU A 111 -9.33 18.58 -9.50
C LEU A 111 -9.13 20.06 -9.17
N ASP A 112 -10.09 20.89 -9.56
CA ASP A 112 -10.13 22.33 -9.23
C ASP A 112 -10.03 22.61 -7.72
N SER A 113 -10.48 21.65 -6.90
CA SER A 113 -10.30 21.67 -5.44
C SER A 113 -10.22 20.27 -4.86
N ILE A 114 -9.31 20.06 -3.91
CA ILE A 114 -9.18 18.80 -3.18
C ILE A 114 -10.22 18.79 -2.05
N SER A 115 -11.15 17.84 -2.09
CA SER A 115 -12.20 17.72 -1.09
C SER A 115 -11.66 17.11 0.21
N ARG A 116 -12.40 17.26 1.30
CA ARG A 116 -12.06 16.58 2.57
C ARG A 116 -12.09 15.05 2.42
N GLY A 117 -12.99 14.51 1.60
CA GLY A 117 -13.09 13.07 1.33
C GLY A 117 -11.81 12.53 0.68
N ASP A 118 -11.22 13.30 -0.22
CA ASP A 118 -9.96 12.96 -0.89
C ASP A 118 -8.79 12.83 0.09
N TYR A 119 -8.69 13.76 1.05
CA TYR A 119 -7.71 13.67 2.13
C TYR A 119 -7.92 12.46 3.02
N ILE A 120 -9.16 12.15 3.42
CA ILE A 120 -9.47 10.98 4.26
C ILE A 120 -9.11 9.69 3.51
N THR A 121 -9.38 9.62 2.21
CA THR A 121 -8.99 8.49 1.36
C THR A 121 -7.47 8.34 1.34
N ALA A 122 -6.73 9.42 1.06
CA ALA A 122 -5.27 9.39 1.03
C ALA A 122 -4.67 8.97 2.38
N ILE A 123 -5.16 9.52 3.49
CA ILE A 123 -4.72 9.17 4.85
C ILE A 123 -5.01 7.70 5.16
N SER A 124 -6.19 7.19 4.77
CA SER A 124 -6.54 5.79 4.99
C SER A 124 -5.56 4.84 4.31
N TYR A 125 -5.14 5.16 3.08
CA TYR A 125 -4.11 4.41 2.36
C TYR A 125 -2.71 4.57 2.96
N MET A 126 -2.33 5.77 3.41
CA MET A 126 -1.03 6.00 4.05
C MET A 126 -0.89 5.22 5.37
N VAL A 127 -1.94 5.19 6.18
CA VAL A 127 -1.93 4.47 7.46
C VAL A 127 -1.85 2.97 7.24
N THR A 128 -2.69 2.39 6.38
CA THR A 128 -2.70 0.94 6.17
C THR A 128 -1.43 0.43 5.48
N VAL A 129 -0.85 1.19 4.54
CA VAL A 129 0.42 0.81 3.91
C VAL A 129 1.57 0.86 4.92
N ALA A 130 1.60 1.88 5.78
CA ALA A 130 2.60 2.00 6.84
C ALA A 130 2.49 0.84 7.83
N VAL A 131 1.26 0.54 8.30
CA VAL A 131 1.00 -0.61 9.18
C VAL A 131 1.43 -1.91 8.49
N GLY A 132 1.12 -2.10 7.21
CA GLY A 132 1.57 -3.26 6.44
C GLY A 132 3.10 -3.41 6.45
N CYS A 133 3.83 -2.33 6.17
CA CYS A 133 5.30 -2.32 6.21
C CYS A 133 5.86 -2.66 7.60
N LEU A 134 5.21 -2.19 8.66
CA LEU A 134 5.65 -2.39 10.05
C LEU A 134 5.27 -3.76 10.62
N VAL A 135 4.16 -4.36 10.18
CA VAL A 135 3.68 -5.65 10.69
C VAL A 135 4.34 -6.81 9.95
N TYR A 136 4.45 -6.76 8.62
CA TYR A 136 4.99 -7.90 7.88
C TYR A 136 6.49 -8.10 8.10
N LYS A 137 6.91 -9.37 8.07
CA LYS A 137 8.31 -9.77 8.16
C LYS A 137 8.99 -9.51 6.82
N VAL A 138 10.14 -8.84 6.87
CA VAL A 138 11.04 -8.69 5.73
C VAL A 138 11.91 -9.95 5.68
N ASP A 139 11.79 -10.73 4.60
CA ASP A 139 12.56 -11.94 4.41
C ASP A 139 14.02 -11.58 4.14
N THR A 140 14.92 -11.76 5.10
CA THR A 140 16.35 -11.54 4.88
C THR A 140 16.91 -12.69 4.06
N VAL A 141 17.50 -12.41 2.89
CA VAL A 141 18.28 -13.43 2.17
C VAL A 141 19.51 -13.75 3.02
N SER A 142 19.51 -14.90 3.69
CA SER A 142 20.67 -15.37 4.45
C SER A 142 21.85 -15.57 3.48
N PRO A 143 23.04 -14.97 3.73
CA PRO A 143 24.22 -15.17 2.90
C PRO A 143 24.75 -16.61 2.93
N HIS A 144 24.24 -17.47 3.83
CA HIS A 144 24.75 -18.84 4.03
C HIS A 144 24.02 -19.97 3.29
N ARG A 145 23.06 -19.68 2.38
CA ARG A 145 22.51 -20.70 1.45
C ARG A 145 23.23 -20.69 0.09
N GLN A 146 24.55 -20.57 0.14
CA GLN A 146 25.47 -20.84 -0.97
C GLN A 146 26.50 -21.87 -0.51
N LEU A 147 26.03 -23.02 -0.03
CA LEU A 147 26.81 -24.25 0.07
C LEU A 147 25.91 -25.39 -0.38
#